data_AF-A0A835H879-F1
#
_entry.id   AF-A0A835H879-F1
#
_cell.length_a   1.000
_cell.length_b   1.000
_cell.length_c   1.000
_cell.angle_alpha   90.00
_cell.angle_beta   90.00
_cell.angle_gamma   90.00
#
_symmetry.space_group_name_H-M   'P 1'
#
loop_
_entity.id
_entity.type
_entity.pdbx_description
1 polymer ?
#
loop_
_entity_poly.entity_id
_entity_poly.type
_entity_poly.pdbx_seq_one_letter_code
_entity_poly.pdbx_strand_id
1 'polypeptide(L)' 'MEEEKKSDVGTDLQTQLIYRCKKCRGIVASQENVVDHKRGEGERCFKWKKRSDSWDTEKEPPECSSIFVEPMKWMQAVEE' A
#
# COMPACT_ATOMS: atom_id res chain seq x y z
N MET A 1 29.32 5.13 -35.09
CA MET A 1 30.00 4.83 -33.81
C MET A 1 28.94 5.00 -32.75
N GLU A 2 28.18 3.94 -32.52
CA GLU A 2 27.06 3.92 -31.59
C GLU A 2 27.62 3.56 -30.21
N GLU A 3 27.59 4.52 -29.29
CA GLU A 3 27.84 4.25 -27.87
C GLU A 3 26.50 3.99 -27.19
N GLU A 4 26.13 2.72 -27.10
CA GLU A 4 25.09 2.26 -26.17
C GLU A 4 25.55 2.53 -24.74
N LYS A 5 24.97 3.56 -24.13
CA LYS A 5 25.06 3.79 -22.70
C LYS A 5 24.16 2.78 -21.99
N LYS A 6 24.77 1.66 -21.59
CA LYS A 6 24.22 0.69 -20.65
C LYS A 6 23.88 1.41 -19.34
N SER A 7 22.61 1.80 -19.18
CA SER A 7 22.08 2.17 -17.88
C SER A 7 22.08 0.91 -17.02
N ASP A 8 22.88 0.95 -15.97
CA ASP A 8 22.93 -0.02 -14.89
C ASP A 8 21.51 -0.21 -14.32
N VAL A 9 20.79 -1.21 -14.82
CA VAL A 9 19.63 -1.73 -14.10
C VAL A 9 20.23 -2.51 -12.95
N GLY A 10 20.50 -1.79 -11.86
CA GLY A 10 20.53 -2.36 -10.54
C GLY A 10 19.24 -3.16 -10.40
N THR A 11 19.35 -4.47 -10.64
CA THR A 11 18.32 -5.39 -10.24
C THR A 11 18.42 -5.41 -8.73
N ASP A 12 17.77 -4.44 -8.11
CA ASP A 12 17.27 -4.61 -6.77
C ASP A 12 16.67 -6.02 -6.77
N LEU A 13 17.29 -6.91 -6.00
CA LEU A 13 16.72 -8.19 -5.63
C LEU A 13 15.53 -7.90 -4.71
N GLN A 14 14.59 -7.10 -5.22
CA GLN A 14 13.36 -6.69 -4.61
C GLN A 14 12.53 -7.97 -4.60
N THR A 15 12.80 -8.77 -3.57
CA THR A 15 12.00 -9.91 -3.16
C THR A 15 10.56 -9.54 -3.42
N GLN A 16 9.95 -10.18 -4.42
CA GLN A 16 8.60 -9.85 -4.86
C GLN A 16 7.70 -10.02 -3.63
N LEU A 17 7.30 -8.89 -3.02
CA LEU A 17 6.42 -8.90 -1.86
C LEU A 17 5.06 -9.42 -2.33
N ILE A 18 4.63 -10.54 -1.75
CA ILE A 18 3.36 -11.20 -2.08
C ILE A 18 2.47 -11.18 -0.85
N TYR A 19 1.29 -10.61 -0.99
CA TYR A 19 0.26 -10.60 0.04
C TYR A 19 -0.56 -11.88 -0.05
N ARG A 20 -0.64 -12.59 1.07
CA ARG A 20 -1.42 -13.84 1.19
C ARG A 20 -2.49 -13.72 2.25
N CYS A 21 -3.67 -14.24 1.97
CA CYS A 21 -4.74 -14.34 2.96
C CYS A 21 -4.28 -15.21 4.14
N LYS A 22 -4.41 -14.72 5.37
CA LYS A 22 -3.98 -15.46 6.57
C LYS A 22 -4.75 -16.77 6.78
N LYS A 23 -6.01 -16.84 6.32
CA LYS A 23 -6.89 -18.01 6.48
C LYS A 23 -6.65 -19.08 5.41
N CYS A 24 -6.79 -18.73 4.13
CA CYS A 24 -6.72 -19.70 3.02
C CYS A 24 -5.34 -19.76 2.34
N ARG A 25 -4.38 -18.90 2.73
CA ARG A 25 -3.03 -18.79 2.14
C ARG A 25 -2.98 -18.44 0.65
N GLY A 26 -4.13 -18.24 0.01
CA GLY A 26 -4.24 -17.75 -1.36
C GLY A 26 -3.60 -16.37 -1.53
N ILE A 27 -2.97 -16.17 -2.69
CA ILE A 27 -2.39 -14.89 -3.08
C ILE A 27 -3.53 -13.91 -3.38
N VAL A 28 -3.48 -12.73 -2.76
CA VAL A 28 -4.50 -11.69 -2.93
C VAL A 28 -3.99 -10.47 -3.70
N ALA A 29 -2.69 -10.17 -3.61
CA ALA A 29 -2.02 -9.07 -4.33
C ALA A 29 -0.51 -9.31 -4.37
N SER A 30 0.17 -8.71 -5.35
CA SER A 30 1.63 -8.55 -5.38
C SER A 30 2.02 -7.09 -5.10
N GLN A 31 3.31 -6.82 -4.93
CA GLN A 31 3.84 -5.46 -4.76
C GLN A 31 3.46 -4.52 -5.91
N GLU A 32 3.38 -5.03 -7.14
CA GLU A 32 3.08 -4.22 -8.33
C GLU A 32 1.63 -3.73 -8.35
N ASN A 33 0.75 -4.38 -7.59
CA ASN A 33 -0.65 -3.99 -7.48
C ASN A 33 -0.89 -2.96 -6.36
N VAL A 34 0.10 -2.73 -5.49
CA VAL A 34 -0.06 -1.83 -4.33
C VAL A 34 0.06 -0.39 -4.79
N VAL A 35 -0.91 0.43 -4.38
CA VAL A 35 -0.89 1.88 -4.59
C VAL A 35 -0.32 2.54 -3.34
N ASP A 36 0.87 3.13 -3.49
CA ASP A 36 1.52 3.88 -2.43
C ASP A 36 0.69 5.10 -2.02
N HIS A 37 0.58 5.34 -0.72
CA HIS A 37 -0.13 6.49 -0.19
C HIS A 37 0.57 7.08 1.03
N LYS A 38 0.38 8.38 1.22
CA LYS A 38 0.77 9.09 2.43
C LYS A 38 -0.40 9.11 3.40
N ARG A 39 -0.12 8.90 4.69
CA ARG A 39 -1.13 9.00 5.74
C ARG A 39 -1.68 10.43 5.78
N GLY A 40 -3.00 10.56 5.71
CA GLY A 40 -3.68 11.84 5.91
C GLY A 40 -3.73 12.25 7.38
N GLU A 41 -4.03 13.52 7.67
CA GLU A 41 -4.10 14.03 9.06
C GLU A 41 -5.31 13.49 9.84
N GLY A 42 -6.15 12.68 9.19
CA GLY A 42 -7.26 11.95 9.79
C GLY A 42 -8.29 12.90 10.36
N GLU A 43 -8.66 12.69 11.62
CA GLU A 43 -9.63 13.53 12.34
C GLU A 43 -9.20 15.00 12.42
N ARG A 44 -7.89 15.30 12.40
CA ARG A 44 -7.39 16.68 12.40
C ARG A 44 -7.79 17.47 11.16
N CYS A 45 -8.04 16.80 10.03
CA CYS A 45 -8.54 17.45 8.81
C CYS A 45 -10.02 17.88 8.92
N PHE A 46 -10.80 17.28 9.84
CA PHE A 46 -12.24 17.52 9.94
C PHE A 46 -12.54 18.53 11.05
N LYS A 47 -13.05 19.70 10.66
CA LYS A 47 -13.38 20.80 11.60
C LYS A 47 -14.51 20.48 12.59
N TRP A 48 -15.35 19.50 12.26
CA TRP A 48 -16.48 19.09 13.09
C TRP A 48 -16.26 17.65 13.54
N LYS A 49 -16.58 17.35 14.81
CA LYS A 49 -16.50 16.02 15.43
C LYS A 49 -15.09 15.53 15.82
N LYS A 50 -14.32 16.40 16.49
CA LYS A 50 -13.14 16.00 17.27
C LYS A 50 -13.60 15.17 18.49
N ARG A 51 -13.37 13.86 18.51
CA ARG A 51 -13.40 13.04 19.73
C ARG A 51 -12.28 13.59 20.62
N SER A 52 -12.71 14.14 21.75
CA SER A 52 -11.92 14.95 22.67
C SER A 52 -10.56 14.34 23.03
N ASP A 53 -9.52 15.12 22.77
CA ASP A 53 -8.49 15.54 23.73
C ASP A 53 -8.23 14.63 24.94
N SER A 54 -7.59 13.50 24.71
CA SER A 54 -6.67 12.91 25.68
C SER A 54 -5.83 11.87 24.96
N TRP A 55 -4.51 11.94 25.18
CA TRP A 55 -3.49 11.08 24.60
C TRP A 55 -2.90 11.53 23.25
N ASP A 56 -2.53 12.81 23.19
CA ASP A 56 -1.28 13.15 22.53
C ASP A 56 -0.15 12.60 23.41
N THR A 57 0.41 11.46 23.03
CA THR A 57 1.69 11.01 23.57
C THR A 57 2.43 10.37 22.42
N GLU A 58 3.10 11.21 21.64
CA GLU A 58 4.54 11.09 21.39
C GLU A 58 5.01 9.68 21.00
N LYS A 59 4.20 8.95 20.25
CA LYS A 59 4.59 7.71 19.58
C LYS A 59 4.40 7.98 18.11
N GLU A 60 5.46 7.77 17.34
CA GLU A 60 5.46 7.73 15.89
C GLU A 60 4.08 7.23 15.41
N PRO A 61 3.37 8.02 14.58
CA PRO A 61 2.02 7.66 14.19
C PRO A 61 2.09 6.26 13.59
N PRO A 62 1.26 5.31 14.07
CA PRO A 62 1.35 3.94 13.58
C PRO A 62 1.15 3.92 12.06
N GLU A 63 1.87 3.03 11.38
CA GLU A 63 1.72 2.78 9.96
C GLU A 63 0.25 2.53 9.60
N CYS A 64 -0.13 2.79 8.34
CA CYS A 64 -1.48 2.52 7.87
C CYS A 64 -1.79 1.02 7.99
N SER A 65 -2.94 0.70 8.59
CA SER A 65 -3.35 -0.69 8.82
C SER A 65 -3.89 -1.40 7.57
N SER A 66 -4.17 -0.63 6.52
CA SER A 66 -4.74 -1.11 5.26
C SER A 66 -3.80 -0.80 4.11
N ILE A 67 -3.72 -1.73 3.15
CA ILE A 67 -3.09 -1.52 1.86
C ILE A 67 -4.16 -1.13 0.84
N PHE A 68 -3.80 -0.29 -0.12
CA PHE A 68 -4.63 0.02 -1.27
C PHE A 68 -4.05 -0.70 -2.48
N VAL A 69 -4.92 -1.30 -3.30
CA VAL A 69 -4.50 -2.06 -4.48
C VAL A 69 -5.35 -1.67 -5.68
N GLU A 70 -4.76 -1.74 -6.87
CA GLU A 70 -5.53 -1.60 -8.11
C GLU A 70 -6.50 -2.78 -8.30
N PRO A 71 -7.67 -2.55 -8.94
CA PRO A 71 -8.62 -3.62 -9.22
C PRO A 71 -8.01 -4.75 -10.06
N MET A 72 -8.15 -5.99 -9.58
CA MET A 72 -7.62 -7.19 -10.24
C MET A 72 -8.74 -8.04 -10.84
N LYS A 73 -8.38 -8.92 -11.79
CA LYS A 73 -9.32 -9.81 -12.50
C LYS A 73 -10.22 -10.62 -11.55
N TRP A 74 -9.71 -11.06 -10.41
CA TRP A 74 -10.49 -11.84 -9.43
C TRP A 74 -11.52 -11.01 -8.66
N MET A 75 -11.35 -9.67 -8.63
CA MET A 75 -12.31 -8.73 -8.04
C MET A 75 -13.43 -8.36 -9.02
N GLN A 76 -13.29 -8.71 -10.30
CA GLN A 76 -14.32 -8.44 -11.30
C GLN A 76 -15.57 -9.27 -10.97
N ALA A 77 -16.74 -8.66 -11.14
CA ALA A 77 -18.00 -9.37 -11.01
C ALA A 77 -18.07 -10.51 -12.03
N VAL A 78 -18.60 -11.66 -11.61
CA VAL A 78 -18.95 -12.74 -12.53
C VAL A 78 -20.22 -12.31 -13.24
N GLU A 79 -20.16 -12.14 -14.56
CA GLU A 79 -21.37 -12.00 -15.39
C GLU A 79 -22.11 -13.35 -15.36
N GLU A 80 -23.41 -13.33 -15.02
CA GLU A 80 -24.30 -14.50 -15.02
C GLU A 80 -24.73 -14.92 -16.44
#